data_AF-A0A3S2WTL4-F1
#
_entry.id   AF-A0A3S2WTL4-F1
#
_cell.length_a   1.000
_cell.length_b   1.000
_cell.length_c   1.000
_cell.angle_alpha   90.00
_cell.angle_beta   90.00
_cell.angle_gamma   90.00
#
_symmetry.space_group_name_H-M   'P 1'
#
loop_
_entity.id
_entity.type
_entity.pdbx_description
1 polymer ?
#
loop_
_entity_poly.entity_id
_entity_poly.type
_entity_poly.pdbx_seq_one_letter_code
_entity_poly.pdbx_strand_id
1 'polypeptide(L)' 'MDFLVIDAVAVQPEYFRMYEELIDIGLSQTVSDRVFVTKPHTLSYAFEQDGISLGYYKILSTKAAATQGITIFTLHKQ' A
#
# COMPACT_ATOMS: atom_id res chain seq x y z
N MET A 1 12.90 9.65 -3.49
CA MET A 1 11.58 9.04 -3.29
C MET A 1 11.82 7.55 -3.35
N ASP A 2 11.55 6.88 -2.25
CA ASP A 2 11.89 5.46 -2.10
C ASP A 2 10.81 4.63 -2.78
N PHE A 3 11.22 3.64 -3.55
CA PHE A 3 10.30 2.72 -4.20
C PHE A 3 9.87 1.67 -3.20
N LEU A 4 8.56 1.40 -3.15
CA LEU A 4 8.02 0.26 -2.43
C LEU A 4 7.70 -0.83 -3.43
N VAL A 5 7.83 -2.08 -3.01
CA VAL A 5 7.31 -3.22 -3.75
C VAL A 5 6.18 -3.81 -2.94
N ILE A 6 5.00 -3.86 -3.55
CA ILE A 6 3.79 -4.43 -2.94
C ILE A 6 3.36 -5.61 -3.80
N ASP A 7 3.46 -6.83 -3.28
CA ASP A 7 3.22 -8.08 -4.02
C ASP A 7 3.93 -8.13 -5.39
N ALA A 8 5.24 -7.88 -5.38
CA ALA A 8 6.08 -7.81 -6.58
C ALA A 8 5.71 -6.68 -7.59
N VAL A 9 4.81 -5.77 -7.22
CA VAL A 9 4.52 -4.56 -7.99
C VAL A 9 5.31 -3.40 -7.41
N ALA A 10 6.25 -2.86 -8.18
CA ALA A 10 6.95 -1.64 -7.82
C ALA A 10 5.99 -0.44 -7.88
N VAL A 11 5.90 0.29 -6.78
CA VAL A 11 5.06 1.47 -6.62
C VAL A 11 5.89 2.64 -6.12
N GLN A 12 5.54 3.82 -6.62
CA GLN A 12 6.05 5.07 -6.10
C GLN A 12 4.88 5.77 -5.40
N PRO A 13 4.82 5.72 -4.06
CA PRO A 13 3.73 6.35 -3.33
C PRO A 13 3.82 7.88 -3.39
N GLU A 14 2.67 8.53 -3.52
CA GLU A 14 2.54 9.98 -3.36
C GLU A 14 2.70 10.37 -1.88
N TYR A 15 2.39 9.44 -1.00
CA TYR A 15 2.47 9.58 0.44
C TYR A 15 2.78 8.22 1.06
N PHE A 16 3.74 8.16 1.98
CA PHE A 16 4.05 6.95 2.72
C PHE A 16 4.44 7.30 4.15
N ARG A 17 3.77 6.69 5.11
CA ARG A 17 4.14 6.75 6.53
C ARG A 17 4.00 5.37 7.15
N MET A 18 5.00 5.00 7.94
CA MET A 18 5.03 3.74 8.67
C MET A 18 5.17 4.03 10.16
N TYR A 19 4.31 3.40 10.96
CA TYR A 19 4.23 3.57 12.42
C TYR A 19 4.01 2.19 13.06
N GLU A 20 5.06 1.61 13.63
CA GLU A 20 5.02 0.27 14.24
C GLU A 20 4.42 -0.79 13.29
N GLU A 21 3.19 -1.22 13.55
CA GLU A 21 2.45 -2.20 12.77
C GLU A 21 1.50 -1.57 11.73
N LEU A 22 1.43 -0.25 11.66
CA LEU A 22 0.56 0.48 10.73
C LEU A 22 1.36 1.13 9.59
N ILE A 23 0.79 1.09 8.38
CA ILE A 23 1.26 1.83 7.22
C ILE A 23 0.11 2.66 6.69
N ASP A 24 0.34 3.95 6.46
CA ASP A 24 -0.51 4.75 5.58
C ASP A 24 0.21 5.00 4.26
N ILE A 25 -0.41 4.62 3.15
CA ILE A 25 0.14 4.81 1.81
C ILE A 25 -0.89 5.49 0.90
N GLY A 26 -0.48 6.56 0.23
CA GLY A 26 -1.24 7.27 -0.79
C GLY A 26 -0.80 6.83 -2.17
N LEU A 27 -1.70 6.24 -2.93
CA LEU A 27 -1.47 5.79 -4.31
C LEU A 27 -2.45 6.50 -5.25
N SER A 28 -1.99 6.79 -6.46
CA SER A 28 -2.90 7.20 -7.53
C SER A 28 -3.87 6.06 -7.85
N GLN A 29 -5.06 6.38 -8.35
CA GLN A 29 -6.09 5.39 -8.65
C GLN A 29 -5.59 4.30 -9.61
N THR A 30 -4.85 4.67 -10.65
CA THR A 30 -4.26 3.72 -11.61
C THR A 30 -3.26 2.76 -10.98
N VAL A 31 -2.49 3.21 -9.99
CA VAL A 31 -1.53 2.34 -9.28
C VAL A 31 -2.27 1.46 -8.27
N SER A 32 -3.23 2.02 -7.54
CA SER A 32 -4.12 1.30 -6.62
C SER A 32 -4.77 0.09 -7.30
N ASP A 33 -5.40 0.29 -8.46
CA ASP A 33 -6.13 -0.77 -9.16
C ASP A 33 -5.23 -1.93 -9.63
N ARG A 34 -3.92 -1.66 -9.80
CA ARG A 34 -2.92 -2.67 -10.16
C ARG A 34 -2.37 -3.43 -8.95
N VAL A 35 -2.28 -2.76 -7.81
CA VAL A 35 -1.62 -3.26 -6.60
C VAL A 35 -2.61 -3.99 -5.70
N PHE A 36 -3.75 -3.36 -5.43
CA PHE A 36 -4.79 -3.87 -4.54
C PHE A 36 -5.93 -4.50 -5.34
N VAL A 37 -5.58 -5.46 -6.20
CA VAL A 37 -6.56 -6.21 -7.00
C VAL A 37 -7.46 -7.03 -6.07
N THR A 38 -8.75 -7.15 -6.38
CA THR A 38 -9.70 -7.93 -5.58
C THR A 38 -9.27 -9.40 -5.48
N LYS A 39 -8.71 -9.79 -4.33
CA LYS A 39 -8.35 -11.18 -4.02
C LYS A 39 -9.50 -11.85 -3.26
N PRO A 40 -10.09 -12.94 -3.78
CA PRO A 40 -11.28 -13.54 -3.18
C PRO A 40 -11.03 -14.22 -1.81
N HIS A 41 -9.78 -14.52 -1.43
CA HIS A 41 -9.52 -15.34 -0.24
C HIS A 41 -8.35 -14.89 0.67
N THR A 42 -7.64 -13.80 0.38
CA THR A 42 -6.61 -13.26 1.28
C THR A 42 -6.32 -11.80 0.93
N LEU A 43 -6.58 -10.86 1.85
CA LEU A 43 -6.34 -9.42 1.69
C LEU A 43 -4.97 -8.99 2.23
N SER A 44 -4.00 -9.89 2.21
CA SER A 44 -2.65 -9.64 2.69
C SER A 44 -1.76 -9.33 1.50
N TYR A 45 -0.92 -8.31 1.65
CA TYR A 45 0.00 -7.82 0.64
C TYR A 45 1.41 -7.83 1.23
N ALA A 46 2.36 -8.43 0.53
CA ALA A 46 3.77 -8.42 0.90
C ALA A 46 4.34 -7.03 0.61
N PHE A 47 4.98 -6.41 1.61
CA PHE A 47 5.65 -5.13 1.45
C PHE A 47 7.16 -5.33 1.53
N GLU A 48 7.87 -4.71 0.60
CA GLU A 48 9.32 -4.61 0.59
C GLU A 48 9.74 -3.16 0.29
N GLN A 49 10.83 -2.74 0.90
CA GLN A 49 11.46 -1.45 0.65
C GLN A 49 12.96 -1.69 0.51
N ASP A 50 13.56 -1.21 -0.58
CA ASP A 50 14.99 -1.34 -0.86
C ASP A 50 15.53 -2.78 -0.72
N GLY A 51 14.71 -3.76 -1.08
CA GLY A 51 15.04 -5.20 -1.01
C GLY A 51 14.94 -5.82 0.38
N ILE A 52 14.49 -5.07 1.40
CA ILE A 52 14.19 -5.62 2.73
C ILE A 52 12.67 -5.80 2.87
N SER A 53 12.28 -7.00 3.33
CA SER A 53 10.89 -7.31 3.60
C SER A 53 10.41 -6.60 4.86
N LEU A 54 9.33 -5.82 4.73
CA LEU A 54 8.64 -5.17 5.85
C LEU A 54 7.59 -6.10 6.49
N GLY A 55 7.16 -7.12 5.73
CA GLY A 55 6.20 -8.14 6.15
C GLY A 55 4.92 -8.12 5.33
N TYR A 56 3.88 -8.78 5.85
CA TYR A 56 2.57 -8.84 5.22
C TYR A 56 1.61 -7.87 5.90
N TYR A 57 0.88 -7.12 5.09
CA TYR A 57 -0.04 -6.09 5.55
C TYR A 57 -1.44 -6.32 5.00
N LYS A 58 -2.46 -6.09 5.83
CA LYS A 58 -3.87 -6.10 5.44
C LYS A 58 -4.42 -4.69 5.38
N ILE A 59 -5.23 -4.40 4.38
CA ILE A 59 -5.95 -3.13 4.30
C ILE A 59 -6.97 -3.08 5.44
N LEU A 60 -6.84 -2.09 6.33
CA LEU A 60 -7.82 -1.78 7.37
C LEU A 60 -8.90 -0.82 6.85
N SER A 61 -8.49 0.21 6.11
CA SER A 61 -9.42 1.21 5.58
C SER A 61 -8.88 1.87 4.32
N THR A 62 -9.80 2.47 3.56
CA THR A 62 -9.48 3.25 2.36
C THR A 62 -10.21 4.59 2.41
N LYS A 63 -9.54 5.65 2.00
CA LYS A 63 -10.09 7.01 1.99
C LYS A 63 -9.62 7.76 0.75
N ALA A 64 -10.53 8.40 0.03
CA ALA A 64 -10.15 9.34 -1.03
C ALA A 64 -9.46 10.57 -0.41
N ALA A 65 -8.29 10.93 -0.92
CA ALA A 65 -7.61 12.15 -0.52
C ALA A 65 -8.35 13.38 -1.06
N ALA A 66 -8.12 14.54 -0.44
CA ALA A 66 -8.67 15.81 -0.95
C ALA A 66 -8.08 16.20 -2.32
N THR A 67 -6.90 15.67 -2.63
CA THR A 67 -6.26 15.79 -3.96
C THR A 67 -6.91 14.81 -4.93
N GLN A 68 -7.36 15.29 -6.08
CA GLN A 68 -8.02 14.47 -7.10
C GLN A 68 -7.16 13.28 -7.50
N GLY A 69 -7.74 12.07 -7.49
CA GLY A 69 -7.12 10.86 -8.03
C GLY A 69 -6.18 10.10 -7.09
N ILE A 70 -6.08 10.47 -5.81
CA ILE A 70 -5.27 9.75 -4.80
C ILE A 70 -6.19 9.05 -3.79
N THR A 71 -5.90 7.78 -3.52
CA THR A 71 -6.52 7.00 -2.45
C THR A 71 -5.48 6.71 -1.37
N ILE A 72 -5.83 6.98 -0.11
CA ILE A 72 -5.05 6.65 1.07
C ILE A 72 -5.53 5.30 1.61
N PHE A 73 -4.60 4.38 1.75
CA PHE A 73 -4.80 3.07 2.34
C PHE A 73 -4.13 3.05 3.70
N THR A 74 -4.89 2.72 4.73
CA THR A 74 -4.33 2.37 6.04
C THR A 74 -4.24 0.86 6.10
N LEU A 75 -3.04 0.34 6.34
CA LEU A 75 -2.75 -1.08 6.44
C LEU A 75 -2.19 -1.45 7.81
N HIS A 76 -2.44 -2.69 8.23
CA HIS A 76 -1.96 -3.26 9.48
C HIS A 76 -1.16 -4.53 9.23
N LYS A 77 -0.04 -4.66 9.94
CA LYS A 77 0.85 -5.81 9.87
C LYS A 77 0.15 -7.07 10.38
N GLN A 78 0.41 -8.19 9.73
CA GLN A 78 -0.17 -9.48 10.10
C GLN A 78 0.67 -10.25 11.10
#